data_AF-N2IZT1-F1
#
_entry.id   AF-N2IZT1-F1
#
_cell.length_a   1.000
_cell.length_b   1.000
_cell.length_c   1.000
_cell.angle_alpha   90.00
_cell.angle_beta   90.00
_cell.angle_gamma   90.00
#
_symmetry.space_group_name_H-M   'P 1'
#
loop_
_entity.id
_entity.type
_entity.pdbx_description
1 polymer ?
#
loop_
_entity_poly.entity_id
_entity_poly.type
_entity_poly.pdbx_seq_one_letter_code
_entity_poly.pdbx_strand_id
1 'polypeptide(L)'
;MRYTTTAIALLLALSASVALGDTLRCGSNLVNRGDRTFEVQRKCGEPAHRDFIGYTQGDYGRRESTREEWVYGPWNGGTYILTFEANRLVSIEFTRD
;
A
#
# COMPACT_ATOMS: atom_id res chain seq x y z
N MET A 1 1.85 -47.35 -13.70
CA MET A 1 1.87 -46.03 -14.36
C MET A 1 0.54 -45.26 -14.18
N ARG A 2 -0.04 -45.28 -12.97
CA ARG A 2 -1.28 -44.54 -12.59
C ARG A 2 -1.11 -43.67 -11.34
N TYR A 3 -0.01 -43.86 -10.59
CA TYR A 3 0.33 -43.11 -9.37
C TYR A 3 1.12 -41.82 -9.64
N THR A 4 1.72 -41.71 -10.82
CA THR A 4 2.49 -40.53 -11.25
C THR A 4 1.57 -39.35 -11.60
N THR A 5 0.37 -39.62 -12.10
CA THR A 5 -0.61 -38.58 -12.47
C THR A 5 -1.24 -37.90 -11.25
N THR A 6 -1.48 -38.63 -10.17
CA THR A 6 -2.02 -38.08 -8.92
C THR A 6 -1.01 -37.22 -8.15
N ALA A 7 0.29 -37.53 -8.24
CA ALA A 7 1.34 -36.77 -7.56
C ALA A 7 1.51 -35.35 -8.13
N ILE A 8 1.33 -35.18 -9.44
CA ILE A 8 1.52 -33.89 -10.13
C ILE A 8 0.38 -32.92 -9.83
N ALA A 9 -0.85 -33.41 -9.67
CA ALA A 9 -2.01 -32.58 -9.32
C ALA A 9 -1.93 -32.00 -7.89
N LEU A 10 -1.27 -32.69 -6.96
CA LEU A 10 -1.12 -32.24 -5.58
C LEU A 10 -0.04 -31.15 -5.43
N LEU A 11 0.97 -31.13 -6.31
CA LEU A 11 2.06 -30.15 -6.29
C LEU A 11 1.67 -28.78 -6.87
N LEU A 12 0.68 -28.70 -7.77
CA LEU A 12 0.21 -27.43 -8.34
C LEU A 12 -0.71 -26.62 -7.41
N ALA A 13 -1.20 -27.21 -6.31
CA ALA A 13 -2.12 -26.53 -5.39
C ALA A 13 -1.40 -25.64 -4.36
N LEU A 14 -0.06 -25.65 -4.29
CA LEU A 14 0.73 -25.02 -3.23
C LEU A 14 1.43 -23.71 -3.63
N SER A 15 0.99 -23.07 -4.72
CA SER A 15 1.55 -21.81 -5.22
C SER A 15 0.53 -20.65 -5.16
N ALA A 16 -0.29 -20.60 -4.11
CA ALA A 16 -1.05 -19.40 -3.78
C ALA A 16 -0.15 -18.44 -2.97
N SER A 17 0.60 -17.60 -3.66
CA SER A 17 1.32 -16.49 -3.04
C SER A 17 0.31 -15.47 -2.51
N VAL A 18 0.09 -15.46 -1.19
CA VAL A 18 -0.63 -14.37 -0.52
C VAL A 18 0.26 -13.12 -0.60
N ALA A 19 -0.10 -12.19 -1.47
CA ALA A 19 0.45 -10.85 -1.44
C ALA A 19 -0.07 -10.16 -0.16
N LEU A 20 0.77 -10.05 0.88
CA LEU A 20 0.46 -9.26 2.06
C LEU A 20 0.59 -7.78 1.68
N GLY A 21 -0.55 -7.14 1.43
CA GLY A 21 -0.63 -5.70 1.23
C GLY A 21 -0.74 -4.98 2.57
N ASP A 22 0.08 -3.94 2.77
CA ASP A 22 -0.06 -3.06 3.94
C ASP A 22 -1.46 -2.44 3.98
N THR A 23 -2.04 -2.39 5.18
CA THR A 23 -3.39 -1.89 5.44
C THR A 23 -3.37 -0.92 6.61
N LEU A 24 -4.09 0.19 6.50
CA LEU A 24 -4.33 1.12 7.59
C LEU A 24 -5.81 1.07 8.00
N ARG A 25 -6.09 1.07 9.31
CA ARG A 25 -7.45 1.17 9.85
C ARG A 25 -7.72 2.59 10.36
N CYS A 26 -8.76 3.21 9.82
CA CYS A 26 -9.27 4.52 10.26
C CYS A 26 -10.70 4.32 10.80
N GLY A 27 -10.82 4.12 12.12
CA GLY A 27 -12.09 3.71 12.74
C GLY A 27 -12.57 2.36 12.22
N SER A 28 -13.77 2.33 11.62
CA SER A 28 -14.32 1.12 10.96
C SER A 28 -13.86 0.95 9.51
N ASN A 29 -13.24 1.97 8.91
CA ASN A 29 -12.80 1.94 7.52
C ASN A 29 -11.39 1.34 7.38
N LEU A 30 -11.15 0.67 6.26
CA LEU A 30 -9.84 0.15 5.88
C LEU A 30 -9.32 0.86 4.63
N VAL A 31 -8.08 1.32 4.72
CA VAL A 31 -7.28 1.86 3.62
C VAL A 31 -6.28 0.81 3.18
N ASN A 32 -6.22 0.56 1.88
CA ASN A 32 -5.33 -0.43 1.28
C ASN A 32 -4.47 0.22 0.20
N ARG A 33 -3.31 -0.39 -0.10
CA ARG A 33 -2.55 -0.04 -1.30
C ARG A 33 -3.45 -0.06 -2.54
N GLY A 34 -3.26 0.93 -3.41
CA GLY A 34 -4.06 1.18 -4.60
C GLY A 34 -5.23 2.14 -4.41
N ASP A 35 -5.68 2.39 -3.17
CA ASP A 35 -6.71 3.39 -2.88
C ASP A 35 -6.29 4.77 -3.39
N ARG A 36 -7.25 5.55 -3.87
CA ARG A 36 -6.99 6.91 -4.34
C ARG A 36 -6.89 7.89 -3.18
N THR A 37 -6.13 8.96 -3.37
CA THR A 37 -5.98 10.07 -2.40
C THR A 37 -7.32 10.52 -1.79
N PHE A 38 -8.34 10.75 -2.61
CA PHE A 38 -9.67 11.14 -2.14
C PHE A 38 -10.39 10.05 -1.34
N GLU A 39 -10.14 8.77 -1.63
CA GLU A 39 -10.74 7.64 -0.91
C GLU A 39 -10.13 7.53 0.49
N VAL A 40 -8.80 7.68 0.58
CA VAL A 40 -8.09 7.73 1.85
C VAL A 40 -8.60 8.89 2.71
N GLN A 41 -8.67 10.10 2.15
CA GLN A 41 -9.16 11.28 2.86
C GLN A 41 -10.62 11.11 3.32
N ARG A 42 -11.48 10.49 2.50
CA ARG A 42 -12.85 10.16 2.90
C ARG A 42 -12.92 9.14 4.04
N LYS A 43 -12.00 8.16 4.05
CA LYS A 43 -11.96 7.09 5.06
C LYS A 43 -11.33 7.53 6.38
N CYS A 44 -10.31 8.39 6.32
CA CYS A 44 -9.45 8.77 7.45
C CYS A 44 -9.58 10.24 7.89
N GLY A 45 -10.23 11.09 7.10
CA GLY A 45 -10.26 12.54 7.32
C GLY A 45 -9.04 13.25 6.74
N GLU A 46 -8.79 14.48 7.18
CA GLU A 46 -7.57 15.20 6.82
C GLU A 46 -6.36 14.59 7.54
N PRO A 47 -5.23 14.39 6.84
CA PRO A 47 -3.97 14.03 7.47
C PRO A 47 -3.42 15.20 8.29
N ALA A 48 -2.56 14.88 9.25
CA ALA A 48 -1.81 15.86 10.03
C ALA A 48 -0.81 16.64 9.15
N HIS A 49 -0.23 15.98 8.14
CA HIS A 49 0.70 16.60 7.20
C HIS A 49 0.56 16.06 5.77
N ARG A 50 0.89 16.89 4.78
CA ARG A 50 0.90 16.56 3.34
C ARG A 50 2.10 17.23 2.70
N ASP A 51 3.06 16.42 2.29
CA ASP A 51 4.28 16.89 1.63
C ASP A 51 4.36 16.39 0.20
N PHE A 52 4.69 17.30 -0.71
CA PHE A 52 5.14 16.93 -2.04
C PHE A 52 6.63 16.59 -1.99
N ILE A 53 6.96 15.30 -2.13
CA ILE A 53 8.34 14.81 -1.99
C ILE A 53 9.07 14.64 -3.34
N GLY A 54 8.39 14.89 -4.46
CA GLY A 54 9.02 15.00 -5.77
C GLY A 54 8.31 14.21 -6.86
N TYR A 55 9.09 13.58 -7.73
CA TYR A 55 8.57 12.82 -8.87
C TYR A 55 9.23 11.44 -8.92
N THR A 56 8.49 10.44 -9.39
CA THR A 56 9.08 9.15 -9.78
C THR A 56 9.94 9.33 -11.02
N GLN A 57 11.05 8.58 -11.08
CA GLN A 57 11.98 8.58 -12.19
C GLN A 57 11.72 7.35 -13.06
N GLY A 58 11.35 7.56 -14.32
CA GLY A 58 11.19 6.48 -15.31
C GLY A 58 12.54 6.03 -15.88
N ASP A 59 12.52 4.94 -16.66
CA ASP A 59 13.70 4.21 -17.18
C ASP A 59 14.73 5.06 -17.95
N TYR A 60 14.36 6.26 -18.41
CA TYR A 60 15.24 7.20 -19.12
C TYR A 60 15.33 8.58 -18.44
N GLY A 61 15.16 8.65 -17.11
CA GLY A 61 15.24 9.91 -16.37
C GLY A 61 14.05 10.85 -16.59
N ARG A 62 13.00 10.37 -17.28
CA ARG A 62 11.74 11.11 -17.45
C ARG A 62 11.02 11.12 -16.10
N ARG A 63 10.53 12.29 -15.68
CA ARG A 63 9.61 12.39 -14.54
C ARG A 63 8.26 11.82 -14.97
N GLU A 64 7.79 10.78 -14.33
CA GLU A 64 6.57 10.06 -14.75
C GLU A 64 5.36 10.39 -13.90
N SER A 65 5.52 10.56 -12.58
CA SER A 65 4.40 10.84 -11.68
C SER A 65 4.83 11.64 -10.48
N THR A 66 3.94 12.50 -9.96
CA THR A 66 4.14 13.18 -8.69
C THR A 66 4.22 12.17 -7.55
N ARG A 67 5.01 12.47 -6.52
CA ARG A 67 5.08 11.68 -5.30
C ARG A 67 4.79 12.55 -4.11
N GLU A 68 3.85 12.12 -3.29
CA GLU A 68 3.41 12.84 -2.10
C GLU A 68 3.47 11.92 -0.89
N GLU A 69 3.70 12.50 0.28
CA GLU A 69 3.70 11.81 1.56
C GLU A 69 2.67 12.44 2.47
N TRP A 70 1.76 11.64 3.03
CA TRP A 70 0.75 12.10 3.96
C TRP A 70 0.95 11.42 5.31
N VAL A 71 0.85 12.20 6.38
CA VAL A 71 1.09 11.74 7.75
C VAL A 71 -0.22 11.70 8.51
N TYR A 72 -0.54 10.55 9.11
CA TYR A 72 -1.72 10.34 9.95
C TYR A 72 -1.34 9.91 11.36
N GLY A 73 -2.08 10.37 12.36
CA GLY A 73 -1.78 10.16 13.77
C GLY A 73 -1.06 11.35 14.41
N PRO A 74 -0.40 11.15 15.57
CA PRO A 74 -0.17 9.86 16.21
C PRO A 74 -1.45 9.25 16.80
N TRP A 75 -1.64 7.95 16.61
CA TRP A 75 -2.71 7.15 17.20
C TRP A 75 -2.13 5.98 17.97
N ASN A 76 -2.60 5.75 19.19
CA ASN A 76 -2.07 4.69 20.07
C ASN A 76 -0.53 4.75 20.23
N GLY A 77 0.05 5.94 20.14
CA GLY A 77 1.48 6.19 20.27
C GLY A 77 2.32 5.90 19.03
N GLY A 78 1.75 5.80 17.83
CA GLY A 78 2.54 5.75 16.60
C GLY A 78 1.87 6.50 15.44
N THR A 79 2.62 6.71 14.37
CA THR A 79 2.25 7.53 13.22
C THR A 79 2.28 6.68 11.95
N TYR A 80 1.37 6.97 11.03
CA TYR A 80 1.33 6.33 9.73
C TYR A 80 1.79 7.30 8.65
N ILE A 81 2.74 6.86 7.83
CA ILE A 81 3.28 7.60 6.70
C ILE A 81 2.79 6.92 5.42
N LEU A 82 1.99 7.62 4.64
CA LEU A 82 1.38 7.11 3.41
C LEU A 82 2.06 7.77 2.22
N THR A 83 2.64 6.97 1.34
CA THR A 83 3.24 7.46 0.08
C THR A 83 2.27 7.28 -1.06
N PHE A 84 2.00 8.36 -1.78
CA PHE A 84 1.19 8.37 -2.99
C PHE A 84 2.06 8.60 -4.22
N GLU A 85 1.75 7.90 -5.31
CA GLU A 85 2.27 8.18 -6.64
C GLU A 85 1.12 8.56 -7.57
N ALA A 86 1.26 9.72 -8.21
CA ALA A 86 0.20 10.47 -8.86
C ALA A 86 -1.00 10.70 -7.92
N ASN A 87 -1.93 9.74 -7.86
CA ASN A 87 -3.11 9.81 -7.02
C ASN A 87 -3.40 8.49 -6.29
N ARG A 88 -2.49 7.51 -6.33
CA ARG A 88 -2.69 6.17 -5.75
C ARG A 88 -1.74 5.91 -4.60
N LEU A 89 -2.26 5.28 -3.56
CA LEU A 89 -1.49 4.85 -2.40
C LEU A 89 -0.57 3.69 -2.78
N VAL A 90 0.74 3.89 -2.69
CA VAL A 90 1.74 2.87 -3.04
C VAL A 90 2.46 2.28 -1.83
N SER A 91 2.48 2.99 -0.70
CA SER A 91 3.13 2.54 0.54
C SER A 91 2.36 3.01 1.77
N ILE A 92 2.35 2.17 2.81
CA ILE A 92 1.86 2.50 4.15
C ILE A 92 2.94 2.06 5.13
N GLU A 93 3.56 3.02 5.81
CA GLU A 93 4.58 2.77 6.83
C GLU A 93 4.04 3.17 8.20
N PHE A 94 4.39 2.40 9.23
CA PHE A 94 4.07 2.71 10.62
C PHE A 94 5.35 2.97 11.40
N THR A 95 5.44 4.14 12.03
CA THR A 95 6.59 4.55 12.84
C THR A 95 6.15 4.78 14.28
N ARG A 96 6.98 4.35 15.23
CA ARG A 96 6.78 4.57 16.66
C ARG A 96 8.08 5.12 17.23
N ASP A 97 7.99 6.21 17.99
CA ASP A 97 9.12 6.75 18.77
C ASP A 97 9.51 5.82 19.94
#